data_AF-A0A8S1HC93-F1
#
_entry.id   AF-A0A8S1HC93-F1
#
_cell.length_a   1.000
_cell.length_b   1.000
_cell.length_c   1.000
_cell.angle_alpha   90.00
_cell.angle_beta   90.00
_cell.angle_gamma   90.00
#
_symmetry.space_group_name_H-M   'P 1'
#
loop_
_entity.id
_entity.type
_entity.pdbx_description
1 polymer ?
#
loop_
_entity_poly.entity_id
_entity_poly.type
_entity_poly.pdbx_seq_one_letter_code
_entity_poly.pdbx_strand_id
1 'polypeptide(L)'
;MRSSVSCWLVLALAHWSAALLMFDRVQTESACLMAMCEADSGCVPIGCSIDHFDRIGCGYFRLNIYQFRQCYQPGMKDVDDEESAWIRCAEDYECSSQCIKTLGSRFRVKCYGKNDCETLARIHDGGANGCRDRKTIGYWKRVRDNCGPECNLPIFTRHF
;
A
#
# COMPACT_ATOMS: atom_id res chain seq x y z
N MET A 1 -20.47 -8.94 64.20
CA MET A 1 -20.68 -9.69 62.94
C MET A 1 -20.63 -8.68 61.79
N ARG A 2 -19.48 -8.60 61.10
CA ARG A 2 -19.24 -7.71 59.95
C ARG A 2 -19.25 -8.58 58.70
N SER A 3 -20.21 -8.37 57.81
CA SER A 3 -20.22 -9.00 56.49
C SER A 3 -19.66 -8.01 55.47
N SER A 4 -18.33 -8.04 55.27
CA SER A 4 -17.69 -7.45 54.09
C SER A 4 -17.90 -8.40 52.92
N VAL A 5 -19.01 -8.27 52.19
CA VAL A 5 -19.18 -8.94 50.91
C VAL A 5 -18.72 -7.98 49.81
N SER A 6 -17.42 -8.14 49.52
CA SER A 6 -16.81 -8.10 48.20
C SER A 6 -17.22 -6.97 47.24
N CYS A 7 -16.53 -5.84 47.41
CA CYS A 7 -16.19 -4.83 46.41
C CYS A 7 -15.40 -5.40 45.19
N TRP A 8 -15.40 -6.72 44.99
CA TRP A 8 -14.63 -7.43 43.96
C TRP A 8 -15.45 -7.75 42.71
N LEU A 9 -16.78 -7.62 42.76
CA LEU A 9 -17.65 -7.96 41.62
C LEU A 9 -17.88 -6.80 40.64
N VAL A 10 -17.66 -5.55 41.04
CA VAL A 10 -17.88 -4.38 40.17
C VAL A 10 -16.65 -4.06 39.30
N LEU A 11 -15.45 -4.49 39.69
CA LEU A 11 -14.23 -4.26 38.92
C LEU A 11 -13.96 -5.31 37.82
N ALA A 12 -14.67 -6.44 37.83
CA ALA A 12 -14.49 -7.51 36.83
C ALA A 12 -15.23 -7.24 35.51
N LEU A 13 -16.21 -6.33 35.48
CA LEU A 13 -17.03 -6.05 34.29
C LEU A 13 -16.60 -4.81 33.49
N ALA A 14 -15.63 -4.04 33.98
CA ALA A 14 -15.13 -2.84 33.29
C ALA A 14 -13.83 -3.06 32.49
N HIS A 15 -13.31 -4.29 32.42
CA HIS A 15 -12.03 -4.59 31.76
C HIS A 15 -12.16 -5.41 30.46
N TRP A 16 -13.37 -5.75 30.02
CA TRP A 16 -13.60 -6.63 28.86
C TRP A 16 -14.26 -5.93 27.65
N SER A 17 -13.93 -4.66 27.40
CA SER A 17 -14.39 -3.95 26.20
C SER A 17 -13.27 -3.31 25.37
N ALA A 18 -12.01 -3.58 25.68
CA ALA A 18 -10.86 -3.15 24.86
C ALA A 18 -10.25 -4.31 24.03
N ALA A 19 -11.08 -5.26 23.61
CA ALA A 19 -10.66 -6.28 22.66
C ALA A 19 -10.47 -5.65 21.26
N LEU A 20 -9.23 -5.25 21.01
CA LEU A 20 -8.47 -5.55 19.78
C LEU A 20 -9.16 -5.22 18.45
N LEU A 21 -9.09 -3.96 18.05
CA LEU A 21 -8.80 -3.61 16.65
C LEU A 21 -7.42 -2.92 16.61
N MET A 22 -6.42 -3.61 17.15
CA MET A 22 -5.02 -3.27 16.88
C MET A 22 -4.71 -3.86 15.50
N PHE A 23 -5.18 -3.20 14.43
CA PHE A 23 -4.56 -3.41 13.13
C PHE A 23 -3.14 -2.88 13.28
N ASP A 24 -2.13 -3.76 13.15
CA ASP A 24 -0.74 -3.35 13.07
C ASP A 24 -0.64 -2.36 11.91
N ARG A 25 -0.54 -1.07 12.24
CA ARG A 25 -0.30 -0.06 11.21
C ARG A 25 1.07 -0.33 10.66
N VAL A 26 1.10 -0.67 9.38
CA VAL A 26 2.33 -0.79 8.61
C VAL A 26 3.22 0.41 8.93
N GLN A 27 4.43 0.18 9.42
CA GLN A 27 5.41 1.24 9.59
C GLN A 27 6.22 1.34 8.30
N THR A 28 6.10 2.46 7.60
CA THR A 28 6.87 2.70 6.38
C THR A 28 7.62 4.02 6.49
N GLU A 29 8.87 4.04 6.02
CA GLU A 29 9.71 5.24 6.04
C GLU A 29 9.31 6.28 4.99
N SER A 30 8.39 5.95 4.08
CA SER A 30 7.97 6.82 2.99
C SER A 30 6.51 7.26 3.13
N ALA A 31 6.30 8.52 3.47
CA ALA A 31 4.97 9.15 3.50
C ALA A 31 4.21 8.98 2.17
N CYS A 32 4.94 8.95 1.05
CA CYS A 32 4.36 8.68 -0.26
C CYS A 32 3.75 7.27 -0.37
N LEU A 33 4.50 6.24 0.04
CA LEU A 33 4.01 4.85 -0.03
C LEU A 33 2.84 4.64 0.92
N MET A 34 2.89 5.26 2.10
CA MET A 34 1.76 5.25 3.02
C MET A 34 0.52 5.89 2.37
N ALA A 35 0.67 7.07 1.77
CA ALA A 35 -0.45 7.75 1.12
C ALA A 35 -1.02 7.00 -0.08
N MET A 36 -0.18 6.29 -0.85
CA MET A 36 -0.62 5.39 -1.91
C MET A 36 -1.40 4.18 -1.36
N CYS A 37 -0.85 3.53 -0.33
CA CYS A 37 -1.46 2.39 0.35
C CYS A 37 -2.85 2.73 0.91
N GLU A 38 -2.95 3.88 1.59
CA GLU A 38 -4.23 4.42 2.09
C GLU A 38 -5.23 4.71 0.96
N ALA A 39 -4.76 5.29 -0.15
CA ALA A 39 -5.63 5.60 -1.29
C ALA A 39 -6.17 4.36 -2.01
N ASP A 40 -5.43 3.25 -1.98
CA ASP A 40 -5.78 2.02 -2.68
C ASP A 40 -6.64 1.07 -1.82
N SER A 41 -6.32 0.95 -0.52
CA SER A 41 -6.92 -0.08 0.33
C SER A 41 -7.26 0.38 1.75
N GLY A 42 -7.02 1.65 2.13
CA GLY A 42 -6.98 2.05 3.54
C GLY A 42 -5.79 1.44 4.29
N CYS A 43 -4.74 1.14 3.52
CA CYS A 43 -3.53 0.45 3.93
C CYS A 43 -3.74 -0.85 4.70
N VAL A 44 -4.62 -1.71 4.17
CA VAL A 44 -4.90 -3.05 4.69
C VAL A 44 -4.97 -4.08 3.55
N PRO A 45 -4.68 -5.36 3.83
CA PRO A 45 -4.75 -6.42 2.83
C PRO A 45 -6.21 -6.80 2.55
N ILE A 46 -6.83 -6.18 1.53
CA ILE A 46 -8.27 -6.32 1.22
C ILE A 46 -8.62 -7.49 0.30
N GLY A 47 -7.66 -8.36 -0.04
CA GLY A 47 -7.90 -9.38 -1.07
C GLY A 47 -7.95 -8.77 -2.48
N CYS A 48 -8.44 -9.58 -3.42
CA CYS A 48 -8.60 -9.17 -4.82
C CYS A 48 -10.01 -8.66 -5.11
N SER A 49 -10.11 -7.54 -5.82
CA SER A 49 -11.40 -7.00 -6.26
C SER A 49 -11.27 -6.21 -7.56
N ILE A 50 -12.39 -6.11 -8.27
CA ILE A 50 -12.50 -5.34 -9.51
C ILE A 50 -12.88 -3.89 -9.17
N ASP A 51 -12.21 -2.92 -9.79
CA ASP A 51 -12.57 -1.50 -9.65
C ASP A 51 -13.67 -1.06 -10.64
N HIS A 52 -14.07 0.20 -10.56
CA HIS A 52 -15.10 0.78 -11.45
C HIS A 52 -14.70 0.87 -12.93
N PHE A 53 -13.42 0.58 -13.26
CA PHE A 53 -12.91 0.49 -14.63
C PHE A 53 -12.71 -0.95 -15.09
N ASP A 54 -13.29 -1.92 -14.37
CA ASP A 54 -13.17 -3.35 -14.66
C ASP A 54 -11.73 -3.89 -14.54
N ARG A 55 -10.90 -3.24 -13.70
CA ARG A 55 -9.50 -3.64 -13.45
C ARG A 55 -9.42 -4.45 -12.15
N ILE A 56 -8.86 -5.65 -12.22
CA ILE A 56 -8.56 -6.46 -11.04
C ILE A 56 -7.25 -6.01 -10.38
N GLY A 57 -7.28 -5.86 -9.05
CA GLY A 57 -6.12 -5.56 -8.23
C GLY A 57 -6.27 -6.16 -6.83
N CYS A 58 -5.14 -6.49 -6.19
CA CYS A 58 -5.12 -7.19 -4.90
C CYS A 58 -4.32 -6.45 -3.82
N GLY A 59 -4.67 -6.71 -2.55
CA GLY A 59 -3.92 -6.33 -1.36
C GLY A 59 -3.67 -4.83 -1.17
N TYR A 60 -2.56 -4.49 -0.52
CA TYR A 60 -2.28 -3.15 0.02
C TYR A 60 -2.32 -2.03 -1.03
N PHE A 61 -1.80 -2.29 -2.23
CA PHE A 61 -1.70 -1.30 -3.30
C PHE A 61 -2.65 -1.61 -4.46
N ARG A 62 -3.63 -2.51 -4.28
CA ARG A 62 -4.43 -3.04 -5.40
C ARG A 62 -3.56 -3.43 -6.61
N LEU A 63 -2.42 -4.08 -6.34
CA LEU A 63 -1.43 -4.45 -7.35
C LEU A 63 -2.08 -5.38 -8.37
N ASN A 64 -1.93 -5.13 -9.67
CA ASN A 64 -2.43 -6.04 -10.71
C ASN A 64 -1.34 -7.04 -11.18
N ILE A 65 -1.77 -8.15 -11.77
CA ILE A 65 -0.84 -9.22 -12.19
C ILE A 65 0.17 -8.76 -13.25
N TYR A 66 -0.18 -7.80 -14.11
CA TYR A 66 0.74 -7.26 -15.11
C TYR A 66 1.86 -6.43 -14.47
N GLN A 67 1.54 -5.67 -13.43
CA GLN A 67 2.52 -4.94 -12.62
C GLN A 67 3.45 -5.91 -11.90
N PHE A 68 2.91 -7.00 -11.32
CA PHE A 68 3.71 -8.05 -10.70
C PHE A 68 4.73 -8.65 -11.68
N ARG A 69 4.31 -8.97 -12.91
CA ARG A 69 5.21 -9.39 -13.99
C ARG A 69 6.29 -8.33 -14.30
N GLN A 70 5.89 -7.06 -14.35
CA GLN A 70 6.79 -5.95 -14.69
C GLN A 70 7.79 -5.59 -13.59
N CYS A 71 7.52 -5.98 -12.33
CA CYS A 71 8.47 -5.85 -11.23
C CYS A 71 9.28 -7.14 -10.97
N TYR A 72 9.31 -8.04 -11.95
CA TYR A 72 10.08 -9.29 -11.91
C TYR A 72 9.58 -10.32 -10.89
N GLN A 73 8.28 -10.30 -10.60
CA GLN A 73 7.58 -11.35 -9.85
C GLN A 73 8.25 -11.66 -8.49
N PRO A 74 8.48 -10.65 -7.63
CA PRO A 74 9.22 -10.82 -6.39
C PRO A 74 8.60 -11.90 -5.50
N GLY A 75 9.44 -12.75 -4.92
CA GLY A 75 9.02 -13.84 -4.03
C GLY A 75 8.44 -15.08 -4.74
N MET A 76 8.28 -15.07 -6.06
CA MET A 76 7.84 -16.24 -6.83
C MET A 76 8.92 -17.32 -6.84
N LYS A 77 8.54 -18.56 -6.59
CA LYS A 77 9.39 -19.76 -6.68
C LYS A 77 9.04 -20.56 -7.94
N ASP A 78 9.95 -21.41 -8.40
CA ASP A 78 9.75 -22.22 -9.62
C ASP A 78 8.52 -23.14 -9.58
N VAL A 79 8.06 -23.49 -8.39
CA VAL A 79 6.89 -24.36 -8.15
C VAL A 79 5.58 -23.59 -7.97
N ASP A 80 5.65 -22.26 -7.86
CA ASP A 80 4.48 -21.44 -7.63
C ASP A 80 3.70 -21.23 -8.92
N ASP A 81 2.38 -21.33 -8.83
CA ASP A 81 1.50 -20.71 -9.82
C ASP A 81 1.61 -19.18 -9.73
N GLU A 82 1.57 -18.52 -10.89
CA GLU A 82 1.82 -17.08 -10.99
C GLU A 82 0.74 -16.25 -10.28
N GLU A 83 -0.53 -16.65 -10.38
CA GLU A 83 -1.63 -15.95 -9.74
C GLU A 83 -1.48 -16.04 -8.21
N SER A 84 -1.13 -17.23 -7.72
CA SER A 84 -0.87 -17.46 -6.29
C SER A 84 0.33 -16.65 -5.77
N ALA A 85 1.40 -16.53 -6.57
CA ALA A 85 2.57 -15.70 -6.24
C ALA A 85 2.24 -14.21 -6.24
N TRP A 86 1.49 -13.73 -7.23
CA TRP A 86 1.02 -12.34 -7.32
C TRP A 86 0.17 -11.96 -6.12
N ILE A 87 -0.85 -12.75 -5.80
CA ILE A 87 -1.75 -12.48 -4.67
C ILE A 87 -0.97 -12.41 -3.38
N ARG A 88 -0.11 -13.41 -3.11
CA ARG A 88 0.74 -13.43 -1.90
C ARG A 88 1.64 -12.20 -1.79
N CYS A 89 2.24 -11.75 -2.90
CA CYS A 89 3.03 -10.52 -2.87
C CYS A 89 2.16 -9.26 -2.67
N ALA A 90 0.97 -9.23 -3.26
CA ALA A 90 0.06 -8.10 -3.15
C ALA A 90 -0.49 -7.93 -1.72
N GLU A 91 -0.78 -9.04 -1.04
CA GLU A 91 -1.22 -9.10 0.37
C GLU A 91 -0.07 -8.90 1.37
N ASP A 92 1.19 -8.77 0.91
CA ASP A 92 2.35 -8.48 1.74
C ASP A 92 2.84 -7.05 1.46
N TYR A 93 2.83 -6.19 2.48
CA TYR A 93 3.16 -4.77 2.28
C TYR A 93 4.60 -4.57 1.77
N GLU A 94 5.55 -5.35 2.30
CA GLU A 94 6.96 -5.19 1.95
C GLU A 94 7.19 -5.60 0.49
N CYS A 95 6.69 -6.76 0.08
CA CYS A 95 6.78 -7.27 -1.29
C CYS A 95 6.10 -6.33 -2.27
N SER A 96 4.85 -5.94 -2.00
CA SER A 96 4.09 -5.05 -2.88
C SER A 96 4.72 -3.66 -2.97
N SER A 97 5.17 -3.06 -1.87
CA SER A 97 5.84 -1.75 -1.90
C SER A 97 7.19 -1.79 -2.63
N GLN A 98 7.96 -2.87 -2.50
CA GLN A 98 9.18 -3.10 -3.29
C GLN A 98 8.88 -3.26 -4.78
N CYS A 99 7.79 -3.96 -5.14
CA CYS A 99 7.31 -4.07 -6.51
C CYS A 99 6.98 -2.67 -7.09
N ILE A 100 6.23 -1.84 -6.35
CA ILE A 100 5.91 -0.46 -6.74
C ILE A 100 7.17 0.39 -6.94
N LYS A 101 8.14 0.32 -6.02
CA LYS A 101 9.45 0.99 -6.16
C LYS A 101 10.18 0.55 -7.42
N THR A 102 10.18 -0.75 -7.71
CA THR A 102 10.80 -1.33 -8.91
C THR A 102 10.17 -0.79 -10.19
N LEU A 103 8.83 -0.74 -10.27
CA LEU A 103 8.11 -0.17 -11.41
C LEU A 103 8.41 1.32 -11.58
N GLY A 104 8.41 2.07 -10.47
CA GLY A 104 8.81 3.48 -10.44
C GLY A 104 10.20 3.66 -11.04
N SER A 105 11.20 2.94 -10.53
CA SER A 105 12.57 2.99 -11.02
C SER A 105 12.67 2.64 -12.51
N ARG A 106 11.98 1.57 -12.93
CA ARG A 106 11.96 1.09 -14.32
C ARG A 106 11.40 2.11 -15.30
N PHE A 107 10.34 2.83 -14.92
CA PHE A 107 9.61 3.72 -15.82
C PHE A 107 9.83 5.22 -15.55
N ARG A 108 10.62 5.60 -14.54
CA ARG A 108 10.84 7.00 -14.14
C ARG A 108 11.33 7.92 -15.26
N VAL A 109 12.07 7.38 -16.23
CA VAL A 109 12.56 8.15 -17.39
C VAL A 109 11.41 8.68 -18.28
N LYS A 110 10.19 8.19 -18.10
CA LYS A 110 9.00 8.71 -18.79
C LYS A 110 8.28 9.81 -18.01
N CYS A 111 8.77 10.14 -16.81
CA CYS A 111 8.19 11.07 -15.84
C CYS A 111 9.08 12.29 -15.57
N TYR A 112 9.85 12.76 -16.57
CA TYR A 112 10.70 13.95 -16.42
C TYR A 112 9.95 15.16 -15.84
N GLY A 113 10.60 15.85 -14.91
CA GLY A 113 10.05 17.03 -14.23
C GLY A 113 9.05 16.73 -13.11
N LYS A 114 8.83 15.46 -12.77
CA LYS A 114 8.01 15.04 -11.63
C LYS A 114 8.89 14.68 -10.44
N ASN A 115 8.41 14.93 -9.22
CA ASN A 115 9.09 14.43 -8.03
C ASN A 115 8.92 12.90 -7.92
N ASP A 116 9.66 12.28 -7.00
CA ASP A 116 9.68 10.82 -6.85
C ASP A 116 8.29 10.26 -6.52
N CYS A 117 7.53 10.95 -5.67
CA CYS A 117 6.20 10.47 -5.29
C CYS A 117 5.18 10.57 -6.42
N GLU A 118 5.12 11.70 -7.14
CA GLU A 118 4.26 11.84 -8.32
C GLU A 118 4.63 10.79 -9.37
N THR A 119 5.93 10.53 -9.54
CA THR A 119 6.43 9.49 -10.44
C THR A 119 5.88 8.11 -10.05
N LEU A 120 6.04 7.70 -8.80
CA LEU A 120 5.56 6.41 -8.30
C LEU A 120 4.03 6.30 -8.39
N ALA A 121 3.30 7.29 -7.87
CA ALA A 121 1.85 7.27 -7.83
C ALA A 121 1.25 7.19 -9.24
N ARG A 122 1.79 7.95 -10.20
CA ARG A 122 1.23 7.97 -11.55
C ARG A 122 1.64 6.74 -12.37
N ILE A 123 2.84 6.19 -12.17
CA ILE A 123 3.24 4.90 -12.78
C ILE A 123 2.40 3.76 -12.22
N HIS A 124 2.07 3.80 -10.93
CA HIS A 124 1.19 2.80 -10.32
C HIS A 124 -0.22 2.82 -10.93
N ASP A 125 -0.86 3.99 -10.99
CA ASP A 125 -2.25 4.09 -11.48
C ASP A 125 -2.39 3.92 -13.01
N GLY A 126 -1.38 4.35 -13.78
CA GLY A 126 -1.43 4.40 -15.25
C GLY A 126 -0.39 3.55 -15.98
N GLY A 127 0.37 2.72 -15.27
CA GLY A 127 1.46 1.92 -15.86
C GLY A 127 2.61 2.77 -16.41
N ALA A 128 3.38 2.20 -17.34
CA ALA A 128 4.62 2.77 -17.84
C ALA A 128 4.50 4.20 -18.41
N ASN A 129 3.32 4.62 -18.89
CA ASN A 129 3.08 5.95 -19.44
C ASN A 129 2.21 6.83 -18.52
N GLY A 130 1.96 6.41 -17.28
CA GLY A 130 1.01 7.07 -16.38
C GLY A 130 1.31 8.54 -16.11
N CYS A 131 2.58 8.97 -16.11
CA CYS A 131 2.96 10.38 -15.98
C CYS A 131 2.56 11.26 -17.17
N ARG A 132 2.23 10.67 -18.32
CA ARG A 132 1.74 11.36 -19.53
C ARG A 132 0.22 11.26 -19.67
N ASP A 133 -0.40 10.32 -18.97
CA ASP A 133 -1.86 10.16 -18.98
C ASP A 133 -2.52 11.13 -17.99
N ARG A 134 -3.45 11.95 -18.49
CA ARG A 134 -4.20 12.90 -17.65
C ARG A 134 -5.15 12.20 -16.69
N LYS A 135 -5.55 10.95 -16.95
CA LYS A 135 -6.44 10.16 -16.08
C LYS A 135 -5.83 9.92 -14.69
N THR A 136 -4.50 9.84 -14.60
CA THR A 136 -3.78 9.59 -13.34
C THR A 136 -3.63 10.82 -12.45
N ILE A 137 -4.02 12.02 -12.92
CA ILE A 137 -3.94 13.25 -12.13
C ILE A 137 -4.86 13.17 -10.91
N GLY A 138 -6.03 12.55 -11.04
CA GLY A 138 -6.98 12.37 -9.94
C GLY A 138 -6.40 11.51 -8.81
N TYR A 139 -5.77 10.40 -9.16
CA TYR A 139 -5.07 9.53 -8.20
C TYR A 139 -3.92 10.28 -7.51
N TRP A 140 -3.05 10.94 -8.29
CA TRP A 140 -1.95 11.74 -7.74
C TRP A 140 -2.43 12.82 -6.78
N LYS A 141 -3.51 13.54 -7.11
CA LYS A 141 -4.07 14.55 -6.21
C LYS A 141 -4.43 13.96 -4.85
N ARG A 142 -5.10 12.80 -4.81
CA ARG A 142 -5.46 12.13 -3.55
C ARG A 142 -4.22 11.75 -2.73
N VAL A 143 -3.23 11.15 -3.36
CA VAL A 143 -1.97 10.77 -2.70
C VAL A 143 -1.27 12.01 -2.13
N ARG A 144 -1.09 13.04 -2.95
CA ARG A 144 -0.43 14.29 -2.57
C ARG A 144 -1.13 14.99 -1.41
N ASP A 145 -2.45 15.02 -1.42
CA ASP A 145 -3.24 15.66 -0.37
C ASP A 145 -3.15 14.88 0.97
N ASN A 146 -2.86 13.57 0.94
CA ASN A 146 -2.68 12.73 2.14
C ASN A 146 -1.27 12.88 2.77
N CYS A 147 -0.19 12.77 1.99
CA CYS A 147 1.19 12.92 2.47
C CYS A 147 1.63 14.39 2.69
N GLY A 148 0.92 15.36 2.11
CA GLY A 148 1.26 16.78 2.20
C GLY A 148 2.70 17.10 1.74
N PRO A 149 3.45 17.95 2.48
CA PRO A 149 4.83 18.32 2.12
C PRO A 149 5.81 17.15 2.05
N GLU A 150 5.57 16.07 2.80
CA GLU A 150 6.48 14.91 2.90
C GLU A 150 6.56 14.12 1.58
N CYS A 151 5.61 14.31 0.67
CA CYS A 151 5.69 13.75 -0.69
C CYS A 151 6.87 14.26 -1.53
N ASN A 152 7.53 15.34 -1.11
CA ASN A 152 8.72 15.85 -1.80
C ASN A 152 10.02 15.22 -1.31
N LEU A 153 9.96 14.37 -0.27
CA LEU A 153 11.13 13.65 0.21
C LEU A 153 11.59 12.62 -0.84
N PRO A 154 12.91 12.45 -1.06
CA PRO A 154 13.42 11.45 -1.99
C PRO A 154 13.01 10.03 -1.58
N ILE A 155 12.67 9.21 -2.56
CA ILE A 155 12.31 7.79 -2.35
C ILE A 155 13.36 6.88 -2.96
N PHE A 156 13.96 7.29 -4.08
CA PHE A 156 15.04 6.56 -4.69
C PHE A 156 16.38 7.02 -4.11
N THR A 157 17.14 6.09 -3.53
CA THR A 157 18.55 6.33 -3.19
C THR A 157 19.32 6.64 -4.46
N ARG A 158 19.91 7.83 -4.53
CA ARG A 158 20.84 8.19 -5.60
C ARG A 158 22.22 7.71 -5.20
N HIS A 159 22.62 6.57 -5.74
CA HIS A 159 24.03 6.16 -5.70
C HIS A 159 24.77 7.00 -6.74
N PHE A 160 25.63 7.90 -6.26
CA PHE A 160 26.55 8.70 -7.08
C PHE A 160 27.85 7.92 -7.29
#